data_AF-A0A7L3XUM0-F1
#
_entry.id   AF-A0A7L3XUM0-F1
#
_cell.length_a   1.000
_cell.length_b   1.000
_cell.length_c   1.000
_cell.angle_alpha   90.00
_cell.angle_beta   90.00
_cell.angle_gamma   90.00
#
_symmetry.space_group_name_H-M   'P 1'
#
loop_
_entity.id
_entity.type
_entity.pdbx_description
1 polymer ?
#
loop_
_entity_poly.entity_id
_entity_poly.type
_entity_poly.pdbx_seq_one_letter_code
_entity_poly.pdbx_strand_id
1 'polypeptide(L)'
;DGVSPVPAGAVKVTPGHSPPDLALARAHGLPLLSVIGDDGTMCPPGGGWLQGVHRFVAREKVVAALAERGLYRGAQDHAMTLPVCRY
;
A
#
# COMPACT_ATOMS: atom_id res chain seq x y z
N ASP A 1 18.48 -20.66 7.22
CA ASP A 1 19.41 -19.53 7.47
C ASP A 1 18.62 -18.24 7.71
N GLY A 2 18.01 -18.03 8.88
CA GLY A 2 18.72 -17.54 10.08
C GLY A 2 18.90 -16.01 10.10
N VAL A 3 18.70 -15.31 8.99
CA VAL A 3 18.77 -13.83 8.93
C VAL A 3 17.38 -13.27 8.69
N SER A 4 16.83 -12.56 9.69
CA SER A 4 15.64 -11.72 9.48
C SER A 4 15.97 -10.68 8.40
N PRO A 5 15.15 -10.54 7.36
CA PRO A 5 15.44 -9.61 6.27
C PRO A 5 15.59 -8.19 6.81
N VAL A 6 16.73 -7.56 6.51
CA VAL A 6 17.00 -6.16 6.86
C VAL A 6 16.12 -5.29 5.95
N PRO A 7 15.31 -4.38 6.51
CA PRO A 7 14.52 -3.45 5.71
C PRO A 7 15.45 -2.62 4.80
N ALA A 8 15.00 -2.26 3.60
CA ALA A 8 15.80 -1.60 2.56
C ALA A 8 16.32 -0.18 2.91
N GLY A 9 16.26 0.25 4.18
CA GLY A 9 16.64 1.59 4.64
C GLY A 9 15.69 2.71 4.21
N ALA A 10 14.78 2.43 3.28
CA ALA A 10 13.75 3.34 2.78
C ALA A 10 12.36 2.67 2.83
N VAL A 11 11.33 3.49 3.04
CA VAL A 11 9.93 3.04 3.14
C VAL A 11 9.03 3.92 2.27
N LYS A 12 7.87 3.37 1.86
CA LYS A 12 6.84 4.15 1.15
C LYS A 12 6.15 5.13 2.11
N VAL A 13 5.66 6.25 1.58
CA VAL A 13 4.82 7.22 2.31
C VAL A 13 3.46 7.32 1.60
N THR A 14 2.39 7.04 2.34
CA THR A 14 1.00 6.94 1.87
C THR A 14 0.04 7.65 2.84
N PRO A 15 -0.07 9.00 2.76
CA PRO A 15 -0.72 9.81 3.81
C PRO A 15 -2.22 9.51 4.00
N GLY A 16 -2.92 9.09 2.95
CA GLY A 16 -4.34 8.73 3.01
C GLY A 16 -4.63 7.39 3.71
N HIS A 17 -3.61 6.60 4.05
CA HIS A 17 -3.78 5.20 4.47
C HIS A 17 -2.90 4.77 5.65
N SER A 18 -2.14 5.69 6.25
CA SER A 18 -1.21 5.39 7.35
C SER A 18 -1.09 6.62 8.26
N PRO A 19 -1.43 6.52 9.57
CA PRO A 19 -1.32 7.64 10.50
C PRO A 19 0.11 8.20 10.64
N PRO A 20 1.18 7.36 10.72
CA PRO A 20 2.56 7.87 10.67
C PRO A 20 2.86 8.66 9.39
N ASP A 21 2.41 8.16 8.23
CA ASP A 21 2.66 8.82 6.93
C ASP A 21 1.91 10.16 6.84
N LEU A 22 0.73 10.27 7.45
CA LEU A 22 -0.03 11.52 7.52
C LEU A 22 0.69 12.59 8.34
N ALA A 23 1.29 12.22 9.47
CA ALA A 23 2.08 13.14 10.28
C ALA A 23 3.30 13.65 9.51
N LEU A 24 4.02 12.74 8.83
CA LEU A 24 5.15 13.08 7.98
C LEU A 24 4.72 14.00 6.82
N ALA A 25 3.61 13.69 6.16
CA ALA A 25 3.07 14.51 5.08
C ALA A 25 2.77 15.94 5.51
N ARG A 26 2.18 16.12 6.71
CA ARG A 26 1.92 17.46 7.26
C ARG A 26 3.20 18.22 7.54
N ALA A 27 4.21 17.55 8.11
CA ALA A 27 5.51 18.16 8.39
C ALA A 27 6.24 18.60 7.11
N HIS A 28 6.04 17.88 6.00
CA HIS A 28 6.72 18.13 4.73
C HIS A 28 5.84 18.75 3.63
N GLY A 29 4.60 19.15 3.94
CA GLY A 29 3.68 19.76 2.98
C GLY A 29 3.26 18.84 1.82
N LEU A 30 3.23 17.52 2.03
CA LEU A 30 2.84 16.56 1.00
C LEU A 30 1.30 16.52 0.83
N PRO A 31 0.80 16.33 -0.40
CA PRO A 31 -0.63 16.26 -0.65
C PRO A 31 -1.27 15.01 -0.02
N LEU A 32 -2.52 15.17 0.43
CA LEU A 32 -3.33 14.07 0.92
C LEU A 32 -4.12 13.46 -0.24
N LEU A 33 -3.68 12.30 -0.71
CA LEU A 33 -4.36 11.53 -1.75
C LEU A 33 -4.83 10.18 -1.17
N SER A 34 -6.04 9.78 -1.54
CA SER A 34 -6.59 8.44 -1.29
C SER A 34 -6.94 7.80 -2.62
N VAL A 35 -6.66 6.50 -2.75
CA VAL A 35 -7.01 5.69 -3.93
C VAL A 35 -7.96 4.55 -3.60
N ILE A 36 -8.48 4.53 -2.36
CA ILE A 36 -9.42 3.53 -1.86
C ILE A 36 -10.63 4.30 -1.34
N GLY A 37 -11.81 3.98 -1.86
CA GLY A 37 -13.09 4.52 -1.40
C GLY A 37 -13.57 3.86 -0.10
N ASP A 38 -14.60 4.45 0.50
CA ASP A 38 -15.17 3.98 1.77
C ASP A 38 -15.77 2.56 1.67
N ASP A 39 -16.16 2.13 0.47
CA ASP A 39 -16.62 0.78 0.16
C ASP A 39 -15.48 -0.24 -0.02
N GLY A 40 -14.23 0.20 0.10
CA GLY A 40 -13.04 -0.63 -0.05
C GLY A 40 -12.64 -0.92 -1.50
N THR A 41 -13.27 -0.29 -2.48
CA THR A 41 -12.89 -0.36 -3.89
C THR A 41 -11.87 0.71 -4.26
N MET A 42 -11.07 0.46 -5.30
CA MET A 42 -10.11 1.44 -5.79
C MET A 42 -10.83 2.57 -6.53
N CYS A 43 -10.44 3.81 -6.27
CA CYS A 43 -11.02 5.02 -6.86
C CYS A 43 -9.94 5.94 -7.45
N PRO A 44 -10.29 6.92 -8.30
CA PRO A 44 -9.36 7.93 -8.78
C PRO A 44 -8.67 8.64 -7.61
N PRO A 45 -7.35 8.93 -7.68
CA PRO A 45 -6.48 8.85 -8.86
C PRO A 45 -5.74 7.51 -9.06
N GLY A 46 -6.19 6.40 -8.47
CA GLY A 46 -5.48 5.09 -8.37
C GLY A 46 -5.20 4.29 -9.64
N GLY A 47 -5.15 4.92 -10.82
CA GLY A 47 -5.00 4.27 -12.13
C GLY A 47 -6.30 3.63 -12.60
N GLY A 48 -6.80 4.05 -13.78
CA GLY A 48 -8.12 3.64 -14.28
C GLY A 48 -8.32 2.12 -14.43
N TRP A 49 -7.24 1.37 -14.66
CA TRP A 49 -7.25 -0.10 -14.79
C TRP A 49 -7.59 -0.85 -13.49
N LEU A 50 -7.61 -0.17 -12.35
CA LEU A 50 -8.03 -0.71 -11.06
C LEU A 50 -9.37 -0.16 -10.58
N GLN A 51 -9.95 0.85 -11.24
CA GLN A 51 -11.14 1.52 -10.73
C GLN A 51 -12.30 0.55 -10.50
N GLY A 52 -12.92 0.62 -9.31
CA GLY A 52 -14.00 -0.27 -8.88
C GLY A 52 -13.55 -1.68 -8.45
N VAL A 53 -12.27 -2.03 -8.57
CA VAL A 53 -11.74 -3.32 -8.09
C VAL A 53 -11.59 -3.26 -6.57
N HIS A 54 -12.03 -4.30 -5.85
CA HIS A 54 -11.83 -4.38 -4.41
C HIS A 54 -10.34 -4.44 -4.05
N ARG A 55 -9.92 -3.71 -3.00
CA ARG A 55 -8.51 -3.48 -2.64
C ARG A 55 -7.62 -4.74 -2.54
N PHE A 56 -8.17 -5.87 -2.10
CA PHE A 56 -7.41 -7.12 -1.98
C PHE A 56 -7.14 -7.76 -3.35
N VAL A 57 -8.11 -7.72 -4.27
CA VAL A 57 -7.92 -8.17 -5.66
C VAL A 57 -6.98 -7.20 -6.40
N ALA A 58 -7.11 -5.90 -6.14
CA ALA A 58 -6.22 -4.90 -6.71
C ALA A 58 -4.75 -5.13 -6.32
N ARG A 59 -4.49 -5.57 -5.08
CA ARG A 59 -3.14 -5.93 -4.63
C ARG A 59 -2.50 -7.00 -5.51
N GLU A 60 -3.21 -8.08 -5.78
CA GLU A 60 -2.71 -9.18 -6.62
C GLU A 60 -2.40 -8.69 -8.04
N LYS A 61 -3.30 -7.90 -8.62
CA LYS A 61 -3.11 -7.28 -9.93
C LYS A 61 -1.89 -6.35 -9.99
N VAL A 62 -1.64 -5.56 -8.94
CA VAL A 62 -0.45 -4.70 -8.84
C VAL A 62 0.82 -5.52 -8.76
N VAL A 63 0.84 -6.60 -7.99
CA VAL A 63 2.00 -7.50 -7.91
C VAL A 63 2.30 -8.12 -9.28
N ALA A 64 1.28 -8.61 -9.99
CA ALA A 64 1.43 -9.13 -11.35
C ALA A 64 2.00 -8.08 -12.31
N ALA A 65 1.44 -6.86 -12.31
CA ALA A 65 1.91 -5.76 -13.16
C ALA A 65 3.36 -5.34 -12.84
N LEU A 66 3.77 -5.38 -11.57
CA LEU A 66 5.16 -5.13 -11.17
C LEU A 66 6.10 -6.25 -11.64
N ALA A 67 5.64 -7.50 -11.61
CA ALA A 67 6.41 -8.64 -12.10
C ALA A 67 6.59 -8.60 -13.62
N GLU A 68 5.53 -8.34 -14.37
CA GLU A 68 5.56 -8.15 -15.84
C GLU A 68 6.55 -7.05 -16.27
N ARG A 69 6.68 -6.00 -15.46
CA ARG A 69 7.59 -4.88 -15.71
C ARG A 69 9.01 -5.10 -15.18
N GLY A 70 9.30 -6.24 -14.54
CA GLY A 70 10.60 -6.50 -13.92
C GLY A 70 10.93 -5.60 -12.72
N LEU A 71 9.92 -4.99 -12.09
CA LEU A 71 10.05 -4.10 -10.93
C LEU A 71 9.83 -4.81 -9.59
N TYR A 72 9.20 -5.98 -9.60
CA TYR A 72 9.01 -6.78 -8.40
C TYR A 72 10.36 -7.34 -7.89
N ARG A 73 10.57 -7.32 -6.57
CA ARG A 73 11.81 -7.79 -5.92
C ARG A 73 11.58 -8.94 -4.92
N GLY A 74 10.37 -9.50 -4.92
CA GLY A 74 9.98 -10.59 -4.03
C GLY A 74 9.06 -10.16 -2.89
N ALA A 75 8.59 -11.15 -2.15
CA ALA A 75 7.82 -11.01 -0.92
C ALA A 75 8.35 -12.02 0.10
N GLN A 76 8.18 -11.67 1.37
CA GLN A 76 8.56 -12.49 2.50
C GLN A 76 7.44 -12.40 3.53
N ASP A 77 7.22 -13.51 4.26
CA ASP A 77 6.23 -13.54 5.32
C ASP A 77 6.64 -12.57 6.43
N HIS A 78 5.68 -11.73 6.83
CA HIS A 78 5.89 -10.73 7.85
C HIS A 78 4.67 -10.70 8.77
N ALA A 79 4.88 -11.12 10.02
CA ALA A 79 3.86 -11.02 11.04
C ALA A 79 3.59 -9.55 11.37
N MET A 80 2.33 -9.14 11.31
CA MET A 80 1.91 -7.77 11.62
C MET A 80 0.64 -7.75 12.45
N THR A 81 0.49 -6.72 13.27
CA THR A 81 -0.75 -6.45 14.00
C THR A 81 -1.77 -5.83 13.06
N LEU A 82 -2.87 -6.54 12.80
CA LEU A 82 -3.96 -6.06 11.97
C LEU A 82 -5.06 -5.44 12.84
N PRO A 83 -5.38 -4.13 12.67
CA PRO A 83 -6.56 -3.57 13.30
C PRO A 83 -7.80 -4.18 12.64
N VAL A 84 -8.68 -4.76 13.46
CA VAL A 84 -9.99 -5.27 13.04
C VAL A 84 -11.07 -4.43 13.70
N CYS A 85 -12.13 -4.16 12.94
CA CYS A 85 -13.31 -3.52 13.51
C CYS A 85 -13.85 -4.41 14.65
N ARG A 86 -13.91 -3.85 15.85
CA ARG A 86 -14.69 -4.42 16.95
C ARG A 86 -15.97 -3.61 17.02
N TYR A 87 -17.08 -4.31 16.87
CA TYR A 87 -18.44 -3.82 17.04
C TYR A 87 -18.64 -3.16 18.41
#